data_AF-A0A915C6Z1-F1
#
_entry.id   AF-A0A915C6Z1-F1
#
_cell.length_a   1.000
_cell.length_b   1.000
_cell.length_c   1.000
_cell.angle_alpha   90.00
_cell.angle_beta   90.00
_cell.angle_gamma   90.00
#
_symmetry.space_group_name_H-M   'P 1'
#
loop_
_entity.id
_entity.type
_entity.pdbx_description
1 polymer ?
#
loop_
_entity_poly.entity_id
_entity_poly.type
_entity_poly.pdbx_seq_one_letter_code
_entity_poly.pdbx_strand_id
1 'polypeptide(L)'
;MDANELDVLFEPFKKTKKGTLASRASELGVDVICRRLYDGEKVDLRQYVRCAEEEMNSVAKVETAMLHYLSDDVHKMQETQILIQKMSELKNYLGIKVSVVSSLSKKAKSLKKDDKDFPLLEHFKLYTSFDKDARFVQPFQVLALERASSKGIINWKVRVDDRIGQYHPAKKLRLHDAHLEFLKNAVRDSTKRFLIPTIERSVRRRLLDKAERSAIDCFAKNVRELLLTAPLKGHPVLAIDPGYSNGCKCALVDASGEVVETGVFYLVQRSKEHWEMDSRAEGVLLQMASKCRSSKLIIAVGNGTASRMVQCAVASLIKRNAFSPVSASFCVISECGASIYSATELAAAELPDLDINIRSAVSLARRVIDPISEYVKIAPKHLGVGSYQHSLNEKRLDEMLDVVVRECVSSVGVDVNVASLQLLQ
;
A
#
# COMPACT_ATOMS: atom_id res chain seq x y z
N MET A 1 -1.00 -24.21 -9.23
CA MET A 1 -2.26 -23.60 -9.66
C MET A 1 -2.49 -22.37 -8.82
N ASP A 2 -2.50 -21.19 -9.43
CA ASP A 2 -2.89 -19.94 -8.75
C ASP A 2 -4.39 -20.03 -8.37
N ALA A 3 -4.82 -19.36 -7.30
CA ALA A 3 -6.23 -19.34 -6.89
C ALA A 3 -7.14 -18.81 -8.02
N ASN A 4 -6.60 -17.92 -8.87
CA ASN A 4 -7.30 -17.41 -10.05
C ASN A 4 -7.48 -18.46 -11.15
N GLU A 5 -6.51 -19.36 -11.35
CA GLU A 5 -6.62 -20.48 -12.30
C GLU A 5 -7.67 -21.49 -11.84
N LEU A 6 -7.71 -21.75 -10.53
CA LEU A 6 -8.74 -22.57 -9.91
C LEU A 6 -10.13 -21.95 -10.14
N ASP A 7 -10.29 -20.65 -9.89
CA ASP A 7 -11.56 -19.95 -10.11
C ASP A 7 -12.04 -20.03 -11.57
N VAL A 8 -11.14 -19.87 -12.55
CA VAL A 8 -11.44 -20.01 -13.98
C VAL A 8 -11.92 -21.41 -14.34
N LEU A 9 -11.28 -22.45 -13.78
CA LEU A 9 -11.67 -23.85 -14.01
C LEU A 9 -13.00 -24.19 -13.34
N PHE A 10 -13.30 -23.57 -12.19
CA PHE A 10 -14.53 -23.83 -11.43
C PHE A 10 -15.73 -23.01 -11.89
N GLU A 11 -15.52 -21.88 -12.58
CA GLU A 11 -16.61 -20.99 -13.01
C GLU A 11 -17.74 -21.70 -13.81
N PRO A 12 -17.45 -22.62 -14.76
CA PRO A 12 -18.49 -23.39 -15.45
C PRO A 12 -19.35 -24.25 -14.51
N PHE A 13 -18.78 -24.68 -13.38
CA PHE A 13 -19.43 -25.55 -12.39
C PHE A 13 -20.09 -24.75 -11.25
N LYS A 14 -19.87 -23.44 -11.18
CA LYS A 14 -20.51 -22.59 -10.16
C LYS A 14 -22.00 -22.49 -10.47
N LYS A 15 -22.82 -22.96 -9.51
CA LYS A 15 -24.27 -22.79 -9.58
C LYS A 15 -24.59 -21.31 -9.73
N THR A 16 -25.50 -20.99 -10.65
CA THR A 16 -26.04 -19.64 -10.80
C THR A 16 -26.56 -19.17 -9.45
N LYS A 17 -26.16 -17.98 -9.01
CA LYS A 17 -26.63 -17.42 -7.74
C LYS A 17 -28.16 -17.33 -7.77
N LYS A 18 -28.83 -17.81 -6.71
CA LYS A 18 -30.28 -17.70 -6.57
C LYS A 18 -30.72 -16.24 -6.70
N GLY A 19 -31.80 -16.01 -7.42
CA GLY A 19 -32.39 -14.68 -7.61
C GLY A 19 -31.81 -13.85 -8.77
N THR A 20 -30.84 -14.36 -9.53
CA THR A 20 -30.43 -13.71 -10.80
C THR A 20 -31.46 -13.94 -11.89
N LEU A 21 -31.45 -13.08 -12.92
CA LEU A 21 -32.34 -13.22 -14.09
C LEU A 21 -32.14 -14.57 -14.80
N ALA A 22 -30.91 -15.08 -14.87
CA ALA A 22 -30.61 -16.39 -15.45
C ALA A 22 -31.12 -17.56 -14.58
N SER A 23 -31.05 -17.44 -13.24
CA SER A 23 -31.61 -18.44 -12.32
C SER A 23 -33.13 -18.52 -12.46
N ARG A 24 -33.80 -17.36 -12.50
CA ARG A 24 -35.26 -17.28 -12.71
C ARG A 24 -35.67 -17.86 -14.05
N ALA A 25 -34.95 -17.52 -15.12
CA ALA A 25 -35.17 -18.11 -16.44
C ALA A 25 -35.02 -19.65 -16.41
N SER A 26 -34.01 -20.17 -15.71
CA SER A 26 -33.83 -21.61 -15.54
C SER A 26 -34.97 -22.26 -14.74
N GLU A 27 -35.51 -21.60 -13.71
CA GLU A 27 -36.66 -22.09 -12.93
C GLU A 27 -37.93 -22.18 -13.78
N LEU A 28 -38.05 -21.34 -14.81
CA LEU A 28 -39.14 -21.37 -15.79
C LEU A 28 -38.96 -22.46 -16.87
N GLY A 29 -37.86 -23.22 -16.84
CA GLY A 29 -37.55 -24.29 -17.80
C GLY A 29 -36.95 -23.79 -19.11
N VAL A 30 -36.43 -22.56 -19.14
CA VAL A 30 -35.81 -21.95 -20.33
C VAL A 30 -34.50 -22.65 -20.72
N ASP A 31 -33.83 -23.27 -19.75
CA ASP A 31 -32.62 -24.07 -19.95
C ASP A 31 -32.84 -25.23 -20.94
N VAL A 32 -34.01 -25.87 -20.91
CA VAL A 32 -34.39 -26.92 -21.86
C VAL A 32 -34.54 -26.35 -23.27
N ILE A 33 -35.10 -25.15 -23.40
CA ILE A 33 -35.27 -24.45 -24.69
C ILE A 33 -33.91 -24.09 -25.28
N CYS A 34 -33.00 -23.56 -24.44
CA CYS A 34 -31.65 -23.20 -24.85
C CYS A 34 -30.80 -24.41 -25.26
N ARG A 35 -30.98 -25.57 -24.60
CA ARG A 35 -30.32 -26.82 -25.02
C ARG A 35 -30.72 -27.23 -26.44
N ARG A 36 -32.02 -27.19 -26.76
CA ARG A 36 -32.51 -27.47 -28.12
C ARG A 36 -31.92 -26.53 -29.18
N LEU A 37 -31.70 -25.25 -28.82
CA LEU A 37 -31.00 -24.32 -29.70
C LEU A 37 -29.56 -24.79 -29.98
N TYR A 38 -28.82 -25.16 -28.93
CA TYR A 38 -27.44 -25.64 -29.06
C TYR A 38 -27.32 -26.94 -29.87
N ASP A 39 -28.35 -27.79 -29.83
CA ASP A 39 -28.45 -29.01 -30.65
C ASP A 39 -28.75 -28.72 -32.14
N GLY A 40 -28.94 -27.44 -32.50
CA GLY A 40 -29.18 -26.99 -33.87
C GLY A 40 -30.64 -27.04 -34.30
N GLU A 41 -31.58 -27.22 -33.37
CA GLU A 41 -33.00 -27.29 -33.69
C GLU A 41 -33.60 -25.92 -34.02
N LYS A 42 -34.57 -25.90 -34.94
CA LYS A 42 -35.44 -24.75 -35.16
C LYS A 42 -36.56 -24.73 -34.11
N VAL A 43 -36.34 -23.96 -33.05
CA VAL A 43 -37.34 -23.71 -31.99
C VAL A 43 -38.35 -22.61 -32.40
N ASP A 44 -39.65 -22.85 -32.23
CA ASP A 44 -40.70 -21.81 -32.32
C ASP A 44 -41.06 -21.31 -30.91
N LEU A 45 -40.73 -20.05 -30.61
CA LEU A 45 -40.93 -19.45 -29.29
C LEU A 45 -42.39 -19.35 -28.87
N ARG A 46 -43.34 -19.35 -29.83
CA ARG A 46 -44.78 -19.30 -29.53
C ARG A 46 -45.26 -20.50 -28.71
N GLN A 47 -44.58 -21.64 -28.87
CA GLN A 47 -44.92 -22.88 -28.16
C GLN A 47 -44.61 -22.83 -26.66
N TYR A 48 -43.84 -21.84 -26.22
CA TYR A 48 -43.39 -21.71 -24.84
C TYR A 48 -44.05 -20.55 -24.09
N VAL A 49 -45.02 -19.87 -24.73
CA VAL A 49 -45.80 -18.82 -24.07
C VAL A 49 -46.75 -19.46 -23.05
N ARG A 50 -46.60 -19.05 -21.79
CA ARG A 50 -47.43 -19.52 -20.67
C ARG A 50 -48.28 -18.38 -20.15
N CYS A 51 -49.54 -18.32 -20.56
CA CYS A 51 -50.45 -17.22 -20.20
C CYS A 51 -50.64 -17.04 -18.68
N ALA A 52 -50.49 -18.12 -17.90
CA ALA A 52 -50.63 -18.11 -16.44
C ALA A 52 -49.37 -17.63 -15.70
N GLU A 53 -48.21 -17.55 -16.36
CA GLU A 53 -46.96 -17.09 -15.77
C GLU A 53 -46.64 -15.69 -16.27
N GLU A 54 -46.69 -14.67 -15.40
CA GLU A 54 -46.43 -13.29 -15.81
C GLU A 54 -45.06 -13.11 -16.49
N GLU A 55 -44.05 -13.89 -16.13
CA GLU A 55 -42.70 -13.82 -16.68
C GLU A 55 -42.57 -14.52 -18.06
N MET A 56 -43.57 -15.27 -18.53
CA MET A 56 -43.58 -16.01 -19.81
C MET A 56 -44.87 -15.81 -20.62
N ASN A 57 -45.69 -14.81 -20.29
CA ASN A 57 -47.02 -14.60 -20.90
C ASN A 57 -47.02 -13.98 -22.31
N SER A 58 -45.84 -13.70 -22.88
CA SER A 58 -45.72 -13.23 -24.26
C SER A 58 -44.41 -13.72 -24.88
N VAL A 59 -44.37 -13.79 -26.22
CA VAL A 59 -43.17 -14.19 -26.97
C VAL A 59 -41.97 -13.31 -26.61
N ALA A 60 -42.17 -12.01 -26.45
CA ALA A 60 -41.10 -11.07 -26.08
C ALA A 60 -40.53 -11.35 -24.68
N LYS A 61 -41.36 -11.81 -23.73
CA LYS A 61 -40.90 -12.19 -22.40
C LYS A 61 -40.13 -13.52 -22.40
N VAL A 62 -40.61 -14.50 -23.16
CA VAL A 62 -39.87 -15.76 -23.41
C VAL A 62 -38.49 -15.45 -24.00
N GLU A 63 -38.45 -14.59 -25.02
CA GLU A 63 -37.20 -14.15 -25.66
C GLU A 63 -36.26 -13.43 -24.67
N THR A 64 -36.80 -12.59 -23.79
CA THR A 64 -36.02 -11.90 -22.75
C THR A 64 -35.46 -12.87 -21.71
N ALA A 65 -36.26 -13.85 -21.26
CA ALA A 65 -35.81 -14.88 -20.32
C ALA A 65 -34.70 -15.74 -20.94
N MET A 66 -34.88 -16.14 -22.21
CA MET A 66 -33.85 -16.85 -22.98
C MET A 66 -32.58 -16.01 -23.15
N LEU A 67 -32.70 -14.71 -23.39
CA LEU A 67 -31.56 -13.81 -23.55
C LEU A 67 -30.75 -13.78 -22.26
N HIS A 68 -31.42 -13.61 -21.11
CA HIS A 68 -30.76 -13.60 -19.81
C HIS A 68 -30.07 -14.93 -19.49
N TYR A 69 -30.70 -16.06 -19.82
CA TYR A 69 -30.10 -17.38 -19.63
C TYR A 69 -28.87 -17.58 -20.53
N LEU A 70 -29.01 -17.41 -21.85
CA LEU A 70 -27.92 -17.60 -22.80
C LEU A 70 -26.74 -16.66 -22.51
N SER A 71 -27.00 -15.41 -22.14
CA SER A 71 -25.93 -14.45 -21.82
C SER A 71 -25.11 -14.85 -20.60
N ASP A 72 -25.73 -15.50 -19.60
CA ASP A 72 -25.03 -16.07 -18.44
C ASP A 72 -24.27 -17.36 -18.83
N ASP A 73 -24.89 -18.21 -19.64
CA ASP A 73 -24.31 -19.48 -20.08
C ASP A 73 -23.05 -19.27 -20.95
N VAL A 74 -23.15 -18.40 -21.96
CA VAL A 74 -21.99 -18.07 -22.82
C VAL A 74 -20.86 -17.36 -22.07
N HIS A 75 -21.17 -16.70 -20.95
CA HIS A 75 -20.15 -16.15 -20.06
C HIS A 75 -19.38 -17.27 -19.35
N LYS A 76 -20.09 -18.30 -18.88
CA LYS A 76 -19.53 -19.44 -18.14
C LYS A 76 -18.78 -20.44 -19.01
N MET A 77 -18.93 -20.40 -20.33
CA MET A 77 -18.14 -21.22 -21.25
C MET A 77 -16.64 -21.17 -20.92
N GLN A 78 -16.00 -22.33 -20.97
CA GLN A 78 -14.58 -22.47 -20.65
C GLN A 78 -13.70 -21.54 -21.50
N GLU A 79 -13.99 -21.43 -22.80
CA GLU A 79 -13.27 -20.55 -23.72
C GLU A 79 -13.42 -19.07 -23.35
N THR A 80 -14.60 -18.67 -22.87
CA THR A 80 -14.87 -17.30 -22.41
C THR A 80 -14.08 -17.01 -21.14
N GLN A 81 -14.00 -17.97 -20.22
CA GLN A 81 -13.20 -17.84 -18.99
C GLN A 81 -11.70 -17.81 -19.29
N ILE A 82 -11.21 -18.58 -20.26
CA ILE A 82 -9.83 -18.50 -20.76
C ILE A 82 -9.54 -17.12 -21.36
N LEU A 83 -10.48 -16.55 -22.13
CA LEU A 83 -10.33 -15.19 -22.67
C LEU A 83 -10.24 -14.16 -21.52
N ILE A 84 -11.11 -14.25 -20.52
CA ILE A 84 -11.09 -13.40 -19.33
C ILE A 84 -9.74 -13.50 -18.64
N GLN A 85 -9.22 -14.70 -18.41
CA GLN A 85 -7.92 -14.93 -17.77
C GLN A 85 -6.79 -14.23 -18.54
N LYS A 86 -6.70 -14.47 -19.86
CA LYS A 86 -5.67 -13.86 -20.71
C LYS A 86 -5.72 -12.33 -20.70
N MET A 87 -6.93 -11.77 -20.76
CA MET A 87 -7.15 -10.32 -20.66
C MET A 87 -6.76 -9.78 -19.28
N SER A 88 -7.10 -10.51 -18.21
CA SER A 88 -6.80 -10.16 -16.82
C SER A 88 -5.31 -10.16 -16.51
N GLU A 89 -4.56 -11.11 -17.09
CA GLU A 89 -3.11 -11.18 -16.98
C GLU A 89 -2.39 -10.10 -17.80
N LEU A 90 -3.14 -9.30 -18.57
CA LEU A 90 -2.65 -8.33 -19.54
C LEU A 90 -1.77 -8.96 -20.64
N LYS A 91 -1.93 -10.28 -20.86
CA LYS A 91 -1.30 -11.05 -21.93
C LYS A 91 -2.22 -11.13 -23.15
N ASN A 92 -2.80 -10.00 -23.56
CA ASN A 92 -3.71 -9.99 -24.70
C ASN A 92 -2.95 -9.78 -26.01
N TYR A 93 -3.04 -10.77 -26.90
CA TYR A 93 -2.53 -10.72 -28.29
C TYR A 93 -3.54 -10.10 -29.26
N LEU A 94 -4.71 -9.69 -28.75
CA LEU A 94 -5.85 -9.22 -29.53
C LEU A 94 -5.80 -7.72 -29.84
N GLY A 95 -4.80 -7.00 -29.33
CA GLY A 95 -4.70 -5.54 -29.48
C GLY A 95 -5.82 -4.78 -28.77
N ILE A 96 -6.50 -5.42 -27.81
CA ILE A 96 -7.59 -4.82 -27.04
C ILE A 96 -7.00 -3.93 -25.96
N LYS A 97 -7.32 -2.63 -26.04
CA LYS A 97 -6.83 -1.66 -25.07
C LYS A 97 -7.50 -1.88 -23.72
N VAL A 98 -6.68 -1.97 -22.67
CA VAL A 98 -7.12 -1.96 -21.28
C VAL A 98 -6.44 -0.78 -20.61
N SER A 99 -7.21 0.23 -20.23
CA SER A 99 -6.71 1.46 -19.60
C SER A 99 -7.11 1.53 -18.14
N VAL A 100 -6.24 2.10 -17.30
CA VAL A 100 -6.62 2.62 -15.98
C VAL A 100 -6.97 4.09 -16.16
N VAL A 101 -8.19 4.44 -15.77
CA VAL A 101 -8.72 5.80 -15.90
C VAL A 101 -9.20 6.34 -14.55
N SER A 102 -8.99 7.63 -14.30
CA SER A 102 -9.54 8.32 -13.13
C SER A 102 -10.34 9.57 -13.53
N SER A 103 -11.22 9.99 -12.63
CA SER A 103 -11.91 11.27 -12.72
C SER A 103 -12.20 11.81 -11.32
N LEU A 104 -12.34 13.14 -11.21
CA LEU A 104 -12.71 13.77 -9.95
C LEU A 104 -14.04 13.26 -9.40
N SER A 105 -14.09 13.04 -8.09
CA SER A 105 -15.33 12.72 -7.39
C SER A 105 -16.29 13.91 -7.41
N LYS A 106 -17.59 13.67 -7.17
CA LYS A 106 -18.58 14.75 -7.04
C LYS A 106 -18.19 15.72 -5.91
N LYS A 107 -17.71 15.20 -4.79
CA LYS A 107 -17.23 15.98 -3.63
C LYS A 107 -16.05 16.86 -4.01
N ALA A 108 -15.08 16.32 -4.73
CA ALA A 108 -13.86 17.05 -5.07
C ALA A 108 -14.11 18.18 -6.07
N LYS A 109 -15.10 18.03 -6.97
CA LYS A 109 -15.49 19.08 -7.93
C LYS A 109 -16.08 20.33 -7.26
N SER A 110 -16.64 20.21 -6.07
CA SER A 110 -17.23 21.34 -5.33
C SER A 110 -16.26 22.02 -4.36
N LEU A 111 -15.03 21.53 -4.22
CA LEU A 111 -14.05 22.10 -3.28
C LEU A 111 -13.53 23.47 -3.76
N LYS A 112 -13.44 24.41 -2.83
CA LYS A 112 -12.87 25.76 -2.99
C LYS A 112 -11.55 25.86 -2.23
N LYS A 113 -10.74 26.89 -2.54
CA LYS A 113 -9.40 27.09 -1.96
C LYS A 113 -9.38 27.17 -0.43
N ASP A 114 -10.45 27.68 0.17
CA ASP A 114 -10.56 27.85 1.62
C ASP A 114 -11.01 26.57 2.34
N ASP A 115 -11.41 25.53 1.59
CA ASP A 115 -11.82 24.27 2.18
C ASP A 115 -10.62 23.49 2.72
N LYS A 116 -10.81 22.88 3.89
CA LYS A 116 -9.81 22.06 4.58
C LYS A 116 -9.24 20.92 3.70
N ASP A 117 -10.04 20.38 2.78
CA ASP A 117 -9.65 19.28 1.90
C ASP A 117 -8.98 19.76 0.58
N PHE A 118 -8.94 21.07 0.31
CA PHE A 118 -8.32 21.60 -0.92
C PHE A 118 -6.82 21.29 -1.06
N PRO A 119 -5.99 21.32 0.01
CA PRO A 119 -4.60 20.89 -0.09
C PRO A 119 -4.44 19.43 -0.53
N LEU A 120 -5.38 18.55 -0.15
CA LEU A 120 -5.37 17.15 -0.61
C LEU A 120 -5.64 17.07 -2.13
N LEU A 121 -6.50 17.92 -2.67
CA LEU A 121 -6.76 17.98 -4.11
C LEU A 121 -5.50 18.34 -4.89
N GLU A 122 -4.77 19.37 -4.46
CA GLU A 122 -3.48 19.76 -5.07
C GLU A 122 -2.43 18.65 -4.92
N HIS A 123 -2.39 17.95 -3.78
CA HIS A 123 -1.50 16.81 -3.57
C HIS A 123 -1.72 15.68 -4.58
N PHE A 124 -2.96 15.41 -4.98
CA PHE A 124 -3.32 14.35 -5.94
C PHE A 124 -3.55 14.84 -7.37
N LYS A 125 -3.14 16.07 -7.70
CA LYS A 125 -3.41 16.72 -9.00
C LYS A 125 -3.04 15.87 -10.21
N LEU A 126 -1.89 15.20 -10.17
CA LEU A 126 -1.40 14.30 -11.23
C LEU A 126 -2.34 13.11 -11.52
N TYR A 127 -3.20 12.76 -10.56
CA TYR A 127 -4.09 11.60 -10.62
C TYR A 127 -5.57 11.99 -10.82
N THR A 128 -5.88 13.27 -11.02
CA THR A 128 -7.27 13.74 -11.20
C THR A 128 -7.86 13.40 -12.57
N SER A 129 -7.00 13.33 -13.60
CA SER A 129 -7.32 12.99 -14.99
C SER A 129 -6.32 11.96 -15.53
N PHE A 130 -6.18 10.85 -14.82
CA PHE A 130 -5.26 9.77 -15.19
C PHE A 130 -5.88 8.93 -16.32
N ASP A 131 -5.15 8.70 -17.41
CA ASP A 131 -5.48 7.70 -18.45
C ASP A 131 -4.17 7.07 -18.92
N LYS A 132 -3.98 5.80 -18.60
CA LYS A 132 -2.77 5.07 -18.97
C LYS A 132 -3.12 3.61 -19.25
N ASP A 133 -2.45 3.03 -20.25
CA ASP A 133 -2.55 1.60 -20.52
C ASP A 133 -2.13 0.81 -19.27
N ALA A 134 -2.97 -0.15 -18.87
CA ALA A 134 -2.81 -0.93 -17.65
C ALA A 134 -1.47 -1.67 -17.57
N ARG A 135 -0.85 -2.00 -18.72
CA ARG A 135 0.47 -2.66 -18.78
C ARG A 135 1.60 -1.78 -18.27
N PHE A 136 1.45 -0.46 -18.36
CA PHE A 136 2.50 0.51 -18.02
C PHE A 136 2.23 1.26 -16.71
N VAL A 137 1.11 0.98 -16.04
CA VAL A 137 0.81 1.58 -14.73
C VAL A 137 1.75 0.98 -13.67
N GLN A 138 2.45 1.86 -12.96
CA GLN A 138 3.43 1.45 -11.96
C GLN A 138 2.75 1.16 -10.61
N PRO A 139 3.29 0.23 -9.79
CA PRO A 139 2.80 -0.07 -8.44
C PRO A 139 2.46 1.16 -7.60
N PHE A 140 3.39 2.12 -7.49
CA PHE A 140 3.18 3.33 -6.69
C PHE A 140 2.04 4.22 -7.21
N GLN A 141 1.77 4.20 -8.53
CA GLN A 141 0.65 4.94 -9.12
C GLN A 141 -0.68 4.30 -8.73
N VAL A 142 -0.75 2.97 -8.67
CA VAL A 142 -1.95 2.25 -8.21
C VAL A 142 -2.25 2.60 -6.74
N LEU A 143 -1.24 2.60 -5.87
CA LEU A 143 -1.41 2.96 -4.45
C LEU A 143 -1.81 4.44 -4.29
N ALA A 144 -1.26 5.34 -5.10
CA ALA A 144 -1.66 6.74 -5.10
C ALA A 144 -3.12 6.92 -5.55
N LEU A 145 -3.55 6.20 -6.61
CA LEU A 145 -4.93 6.20 -7.07
C LEU A 145 -5.89 5.66 -6.00
N GLU A 146 -5.53 4.56 -5.33
CA GLU A 146 -6.34 3.97 -4.27
C GLU A 146 -6.45 4.88 -3.05
N ARG A 147 -5.34 5.50 -2.63
CA ARG A 147 -5.33 6.48 -1.54
C ARG A 147 -6.13 7.73 -1.87
N ALA A 148 -6.00 8.27 -3.09
CA ALA A 148 -6.79 9.41 -3.53
C ALA A 148 -8.29 9.06 -3.57
N SER A 149 -8.64 7.82 -3.91
CA SER A 149 -10.01 7.34 -3.94
C SER A 149 -10.60 7.14 -2.54
N SER A 150 -9.84 6.55 -1.62
CA SER A 150 -10.28 6.38 -0.22
C SER A 150 -10.44 7.71 0.52
N LYS A 151 -9.68 8.74 0.13
CA LYS A 151 -9.86 10.13 0.59
C LYS A 151 -11.02 10.87 -0.13
N GLY A 152 -11.71 10.22 -1.06
CA GLY A 152 -12.85 10.77 -1.76
C GLY A 152 -12.50 11.87 -2.77
N ILE A 153 -11.24 11.96 -3.22
CA ILE A 153 -10.78 12.97 -4.18
C ILE A 153 -11.09 12.52 -5.61
N ILE A 154 -10.85 11.25 -5.92
CA ILE A 154 -11.06 10.69 -7.26
C ILE A 154 -11.90 9.41 -7.22
N ASN A 155 -12.46 9.06 -8.37
CA ASN A 155 -12.90 7.71 -8.69
C ASN A 155 -11.99 7.19 -9.79
N TRP A 156 -11.44 5.98 -9.63
CA TRP A 156 -10.66 5.33 -10.67
C TRP A 156 -11.24 3.97 -11.01
N LYS A 157 -11.10 3.55 -12.26
CA LYS A 157 -11.55 2.25 -12.76
C LYS A 157 -10.64 1.74 -13.87
N VAL A 158 -10.70 0.44 -14.11
CA VAL A 158 -10.17 -0.13 -15.35
C VAL A 158 -11.26 0.03 -16.43
N ARG A 159 -10.86 0.33 -17.65
CA ARG A 159 -11.70 0.41 -18.83
C ARG A 159 -11.18 -0.58 -19.86
N VAL A 160 -12.06 -1.47 -20.33
CA VAL A 160 -11.77 -2.38 -21.44
C VAL A 160 -12.45 -1.87 -22.70
N ASP A 161 -11.78 -1.96 -23.84
CA ASP A 161 -12.33 -1.60 -25.14
C ASP A 161 -13.44 -2.59 -25.58
N ASP A 162 -14.61 -2.05 -25.95
CA ASP A 162 -15.79 -2.80 -26.39
C ASP A 162 -15.54 -3.73 -27.59
N ARG A 163 -14.46 -3.49 -28.36
CA ARG A 163 -14.02 -4.38 -29.45
C ARG A 163 -13.75 -5.81 -28.97
N ILE A 164 -13.55 -6.04 -27.66
CA ILE A 164 -13.45 -7.39 -27.10
C ILE A 164 -14.63 -8.30 -27.47
N GLY A 165 -15.83 -7.72 -27.65
CA GLY A 165 -17.01 -8.47 -28.09
C GLY A 165 -16.87 -9.09 -29.48
N GLN A 166 -15.94 -8.61 -30.32
CA GLN A 166 -15.60 -9.24 -31.62
C GLN A 166 -14.94 -10.60 -31.43
N TYR A 167 -14.24 -10.79 -30.30
CA TYR A 167 -13.48 -11.99 -29.98
C TYR A 167 -14.22 -12.93 -29.01
N HIS A 168 -15.48 -12.65 -28.69
CA HIS A 168 -16.27 -13.50 -27.80
C HIS A 168 -16.40 -14.93 -28.37
N PRO A 169 -15.96 -15.97 -27.65
CA PRO A 169 -15.89 -17.34 -28.18
C PRO A 169 -17.22 -17.90 -28.68
N ALA A 170 -18.32 -17.57 -27.97
CA ALA A 170 -19.67 -17.97 -28.35
C ALA A 170 -20.12 -17.53 -29.75
N LYS A 171 -19.44 -16.60 -30.42
CA LYS A 171 -19.69 -16.28 -31.84
C LYS A 171 -19.40 -17.43 -32.80
N LYS A 172 -18.62 -18.42 -32.35
CA LYS A 172 -18.30 -19.62 -33.12
C LYS A 172 -19.33 -20.74 -32.94
N LEU A 173 -20.30 -20.56 -32.04
CA LEU A 173 -21.37 -21.54 -31.85
C LEU A 173 -22.22 -21.62 -33.10
N ARG A 174 -22.54 -22.85 -33.50
CA ARG A 174 -23.40 -23.13 -34.65
C ARG A 174 -24.81 -23.34 -34.13
N LEU A 175 -25.72 -22.46 -34.52
CA LEU A 175 -27.15 -22.60 -34.29
C LEU A 175 -27.86 -22.62 -35.65
N HIS A 176 -29.12 -23.04 -35.65
CA HIS A 176 -29.99 -22.88 -36.80
C HIS A 176 -30.07 -21.40 -37.22
N ASP A 177 -30.11 -21.11 -38.54
CA ASP A 177 -30.04 -19.75 -39.09
C ASP A 177 -31.07 -18.77 -38.49
N ALA A 178 -32.29 -19.28 -38.24
CA ALA A 178 -33.38 -18.56 -37.60
C ALA A 178 -33.02 -17.96 -36.21
N HIS A 179 -32.03 -18.51 -35.52
CA HIS A 179 -31.65 -18.14 -34.15
C HIS A 179 -30.31 -17.39 -34.07
N LEU A 180 -29.64 -17.14 -35.20
CA LEU A 180 -28.34 -16.48 -35.21
C LEU A 180 -28.40 -15.04 -34.69
N GLU A 181 -29.46 -14.29 -35.01
CA GLU A 181 -29.62 -12.92 -34.51
C GLU A 181 -29.84 -12.90 -32.99
N PHE A 182 -30.56 -13.91 -32.48
CA PHE A 182 -30.77 -14.09 -31.06
C PHE A 182 -29.45 -14.38 -30.31
N LEU A 183 -28.61 -15.26 -30.87
CA LEU A 183 -27.26 -15.49 -30.34
C LEU A 183 -26.39 -14.23 -30.36
N LYS A 184 -26.42 -13.44 -31.43
CA LYS A 184 -25.68 -12.16 -31.49
C LYS A 184 -26.12 -11.22 -30.36
N ASN A 185 -27.43 -11.14 -30.09
CA ASN A 185 -27.97 -10.36 -28.99
C ASN A 185 -27.51 -10.88 -27.64
N ALA A 186 -27.54 -12.20 -27.42
CA ALA A 186 -27.06 -12.84 -26.20
C ALA A 186 -25.55 -12.60 -25.97
N VAL A 187 -24.74 -12.71 -27.01
CA VAL A 187 -23.30 -12.42 -26.96
C VAL A 187 -23.04 -10.94 -26.66
N ARG A 188 -23.82 -10.03 -27.25
CA ARG A 188 -23.69 -8.58 -26.99
C ARG A 188 -24.06 -8.24 -25.54
N ASP A 189 -25.15 -8.80 -25.03
CA ASP A 189 -25.56 -8.63 -23.63
C ASP A 189 -24.51 -9.23 -22.68
N SER A 190 -24.02 -10.43 -22.97
CA SER A 190 -22.97 -11.10 -22.18
C SER A 190 -21.67 -10.31 -22.16
N THR A 191 -21.27 -9.77 -23.32
CA THR A 191 -20.08 -8.93 -23.45
C THR A 191 -20.17 -7.72 -22.51
N LYS A 192 -21.31 -7.03 -22.51
CA LYS A 192 -21.50 -5.78 -21.75
C LYS A 192 -21.72 -6.02 -20.26
N ARG A 193 -22.52 -7.02 -19.88
CA ARG A 193 -22.91 -7.25 -18.47
C ARG A 193 -21.94 -8.13 -17.71
N PHE A 194 -21.25 -9.04 -18.38
CA PHE A 194 -20.41 -10.03 -17.72
C PHE A 194 -18.95 -9.94 -18.16
N LEU A 195 -18.64 -10.09 -19.45
CA LEU A 195 -17.26 -10.18 -19.95
C LEU A 195 -16.43 -8.95 -19.57
N ILE A 196 -16.86 -7.75 -19.99
CA ILE A 196 -16.13 -6.49 -19.71
C ILE A 196 -16.03 -6.24 -18.20
N PRO A 197 -17.13 -6.23 -17.42
CA PRO A 197 -17.04 -5.99 -15.98
C PRO A 197 -16.20 -7.02 -15.22
N THR A 198 -16.17 -8.28 -15.65
CA THR A 198 -15.31 -9.31 -15.04
C THR A 198 -13.84 -9.06 -15.34
N ILE A 199 -13.49 -8.71 -16.58
CA ILE A 199 -12.11 -8.33 -16.94
C ILE A 199 -11.69 -7.07 -16.16
N GLU A 200 -12.52 -6.02 -16.14
CA GLU A 200 -12.21 -4.77 -15.42
C GLU A 200 -11.90 -5.02 -13.93
N ARG A 201 -12.76 -5.80 -13.25
CA ARG A 201 -12.56 -6.16 -11.84
C ARG A 201 -11.30 -7.00 -11.63
N SER A 202 -11.08 -7.98 -12.49
CA SER A 202 -9.93 -8.88 -12.40
C SER A 202 -8.60 -8.15 -12.61
N VAL A 203 -8.50 -7.31 -13.64
CA VAL A 203 -7.33 -6.45 -13.89
C VAL A 203 -7.11 -5.50 -12.73
N ARG A 204 -8.17 -4.87 -12.20
CA ARG A 204 -8.05 -3.95 -11.05
C ARG A 204 -7.46 -4.68 -9.84
N ARG A 205 -8.01 -5.85 -9.49
CA ARG A 205 -7.52 -6.69 -8.38
C ARG A 205 -6.06 -7.06 -8.57
N ARG A 206 -5.68 -7.53 -9.76
CA ARG A 206 -4.29 -7.88 -10.08
C ARG A 206 -3.33 -6.69 -9.93
N LEU A 207 -3.73 -5.50 -10.39
CA LEU A 207 -2.93 -4.28 -10.26
C LEU A 207 -2.74 -3.90 -8.78
N LEU A 208 -3.80 -3.98 -7.98
CA LEU A 208 -3.75 -3.74 -6.54
C LEU A 208 -2.87 -4.77 -5.82
N ASP A 209 -3.10 -6.07 -6.05
CA ASP A 209 -2.32 -7.14 -5.45
C ASP A 209 -0.82 -7.03 -5.77
N LYS A 210 -0.47 -6.66 -7.01
CA LYS A 210 0.91 -6.42 -7.43
C LYS A 210 1.49 -5.18 -6.73
N ALA A 211 0.70 -4.11 -6.61
CA ALA A 211 1.12 -2.87 -5.99
C ALA A 211 1.37 -3.03 -4.49
N GLU A 212 0.47 -3.72 -3.78
CA GLU A 212 0.61 -4.04 -2.37
C GLU A 212 1.83 -4.92 -2.12
N ARG A 213 2.03 -5.99 -2.90
CA ARG A 213 3.23 -6.85 -2.81
C ARG A 213 4.50 -6.03 -2.96
N SER A 214 4.59 -5.23 -4.03
CA SER A 214 5.77 -4.41 -4.30
C SER A 214 6.05 -3.39 -3.19
N ALA A 215 5.01 -2.85 -2.55
CA ALA A 215 5.19 -1.95 -1.41
C ALA A 215 5.68 -2.72 -0.19
N ILE A 216 5.03 -3.83 0.17
CA ILE A 216 5.42 -4.68 1.29
C ILE A 216 6.88 -5.14 1.16
N ASP A 217 7.30 -5.56 -0.04
CA ASP A 217 8.70 -5.95 -0.30
C ASP A 217 9.68 -4.79 -0.08
N CYS A 218 9.28 -3.56 -0.45
CA CYS A 218 10.07 -2.36 -0.20
C CYS A 218 10.15 -2.04 1.31
N PHE A 219 9.03 -2.13 2.04
CA PHE A 219 9.00 -1.98 3.49
C PHE A 219 9.90 -3.02 4.17
N ALA A 220 9.79 -4.29 3.78
CA ALA A 220 10.60 -5.39 4.29
C ALA A 220 12.10 -5.12 4.06
N LYS A 221 12.48 -4.68 2.86
CA LYS A 221 13.87 -4.31 2.55
C LYS A 221 14.36 -3.16 3.43
N ASN A 222 13.57 -2.10 3.60
CA ASN A 222 13.97 -0.94 4.39
C ASN A 222 14.06 -1.27 5.89
N VAL A 223 13.15 -2.10 6.43
CA VAL A 223 13.26 -2.59 7.82
C VAL A 223 14.52 -3.42 7.99
N ARG A 224 14.83 -4.32 7.05
CA ARG A 224 16.06 -5.12 7.09
C ARG A 224 17.31 -4.23 7.09
N GLU A 225 17.38 -3.25 6.21
CA GLU A 225 18.51 -2.31 6.16
C GLU A 225 18.65 -1.50 7.46
N LEU A 226 17.52 -1.12 8.07
CA LEU A 226 17.51 -0.42 9.34
C LEU A 226 18.05 -1.29 10.49
N LEU A 227 17.55 -2.54 10.60
CA LEU A 227 17.97 -3.48 11.65
C LEU A 227 19.43 -3.92 11.49
N LEU A 228 19.91 -4.10 10.26
CA LEU A 228 21.28 -4.52 9.96
C LEU A 228 22.25 -3.35 9.77
N THR A 229 21.89 -2.15 10.25
CA THR A 229 22.83 -1.03 10.33
C THR A 229 24.04 -1.45 11.16
N ALA A 230 25.25 -1.07 10.73
CA ALA A 230 26.46 -1.44 11.45
C ALA A 230 26.52 -0.73 12.83
N PRO A 231 26.71 -1.46 13.94
CA PRO A 231 26.82 -0.87 15.27
C PRO A 231 28.16 -0.18 15.50
N LEU A 232 28.17 0.90 16.28
CA LEU A 232 29.37 1.63 16.70
C LEU A 232 29.56 1.53 18.22
N LYS A 233 30.12 0.41 18.66
CA LYS A 233 30.33 0.10 20.09
C LYS A 233 31.56 0.78 20.68
N GLY A 234 31.58 0.95 22.00
CA GLY A 234 32.76 1.38 22.75
C GLY A 234 33.02 2.89 22.75
N HIS A 235 32.07 3.69 22.28
CA HIS A 235 32.18 5.15 22.24
C HIS A 235 30.94 5.81 22.86
N PRO A 236 31.10 6.88 23.64
CA PRO A 236 29.96 7.68 24.08
C PRO A 236 29.32 8.40 22.90
N VAL A 237 28.00 8.57 22.97
CA VAL A 237 27.20 9.14 21.91
C VAL A 237 26.39 10.32 22.45
N LEU A 238 26.57 11.50 21.85
CA LEU A 238 25.68 12.65 22.02
C LEU A 238 24.69 12.65 20.86
N ALA A 239 23.48 12.17 21.11
CA ALA A 239 22.42 12.21 20.11
C ALA A 239 21.61 13.50 20.19
N ILE A 240 21.19 13.99 19.02
CA ILE A 240 20.35 15.17 18.84
C ILE A 240 19.13 14.75 18.02
N ASP A 241 17.95 14.87 18.61
CA ASP A 241 16.64 14.76 17.98
C ASP A 241 16.19 16.19 17.55
N PRO A 242 16.37 16.56 16.28
CA PRO A 242 16.22 17.94 15.84
C PRO A 242 14.77 18.41 15.79
N GLY A 243 14.55 19.69 16.10
CA GLY A 243 13.22 20.29 16.06
C GLY A 243 13.28 21.80 15.96
N TYR A 244 12.24 22.40 15.36
CA TYR A 244 12.05 23.85 15.31
C TYR A 244 11.45 24.34 16.64
N SER A 245 10.15 24.65 16.67
CA SER A 245 9.46 25.26 17.82
C SER A 245 9.51 24.43 19.10
N ASN A 246 9.57 23.09 18.99
CA ASN A 246 9.63 22.21 20.14
C ASN A 246 11.06 22.01 20.67
N GLY A 247 12.06 22.68 20.09
CA GLY A 247 13.47 22.53 20.43
C GLY A 247 14.10 21.23 19.91
N CYS A 248 15.43 21.23 19.90
CA CYS A 248 16.28 20.08 19.63
C CYS A 248 16.61 19.39 20.95
N LYS A 249 16.19 18.13 21.11
CA LYS A 249 16.43 17.34 22.33
C LYS A 249 17.76 16.62 22.20
N CYS A 250 18.50 16.56 23.28
CA CYS A 250 19.83 15.98 23.32
C CYS A 250 19.95 14.97 24.45
N ALA A 251 20.65 13.89 24.18
CA ALA A 251 21.03 12.91 25.18
C ALA A 251 22.49 12.50 24.96
N LEU A 252 23.32 12.68 25.98
CA LEU A 252 24.64 12.08 26.06
C LEU A 252 24.49 10.74 26.78
N VAL A 253 24.90 9.67 26.13
CA VAL A 253 25.04 8.34 26.72
C VAL A 253 26.51 7.92 26.73
N ASP A 254 26.88 7.07 27.69
CA ASP A 254 28.20 6.46 27.71
C ASP A 254 28.33 5.31 26.69
N ALA A 255 29.48 4.63 26.68
CA ALA A 255 29.74 3.53 25.75
C ALA A 255 28.85 2.28 25.95
N SER A 256 28.18 2.18 27.11
CA SER A 256 27.21 1.11 27.41
C SER A 256 25.77 1.49 27.04
N GLY A 257 25.50 2.79 26.79
CA GLY A 257 24.17 3.30 26.51
C GLY A 257 23.43 3.84 27.73
N GLU A 258 24.12 3.97 28.86
CA GLU A 258 23.60 4.61 30.07
C GLU A 258 23.59 6.13 29.93
N VAL A 259 22.55 6.77 30.44
CA VAL A 259 22.34 8.22 30.29
C VAL A 259 23.29 8.98 31.22
N VAL A 260 24.11 9.85 30.63
CA VAL A 260 25.06 10.72 31.36
C VAL A 260 24.46 12.11 31.57
N GLU A 261 23.86 12.67 30.53
CA GLU A 261 23.27 14.01 30.57
C GLU A 261 22.19 14.16 29.51
N THR A 262 21.18 14.98 29.79
CA THR A 262 20.14 15.31 28.82
C THR A 262 19.94 16.82 28.72
N GLY A 263 19.34 17.29 27.64
CA GLY A 263 19.11 18.71 27.48
C GLY A 263 18.22 19.05 26.30
N VAL A 264 17.83 20.31 26.25
CA VAL A 264 17.10 20.88 25.12
C VAL A 264 17.76 22.21 24.75
N PHE A 265 18.02 22.40 23.47
CA PHE A 265 18.37 23.70 22.93
C PHE A 265 17.38 24.10 21.84
N TYR A 266 17.37 25.38 21.48
CA TYR A 266 16.44 25.91 20.48
C TYR A 266 17.22 26.58 19.36
N LEU A 267 16.80 26.30 18.12
CA LEU A 267 17.25 27.04 16.95
C LEU A 267 16.61 28.44 16.96
N VAL A 268 17.35 29.43 16.47
CA VAL A 268 16.86 30.80 16.30
C VAL A 268 16.30 30.95 14.90
N GLN A 269 15.03 31.38 14.82
CA GLN A 269 14.42 31.73 13.54
C GLN A 269 14.89 33.10 13.08
N ARG A 270 15.59 33.16 11.95
CA ARG A 270 16.05 34.41 11.31
C ARG A 270 15.10 34.92 10.25
N SER A 271 14.36 34.01 9.61
CA SER A 271 13.29 34.34 8.66
C SER A 271 12.27 33.21 8.62
N LYS A 272 11.21 33.35 7.81
CA LYS A 272 10.18 32.32 7.67
C LYS A 272 10.75 30.93 7.32
N GLU A 273 11.83 30.89 6.53
CA GLU A 273 12.45 29.65 6.04
C GLU A 273 13.85 29.39 6.58
N HIS A 274 14.42 30.32 7.37
CA HIS A 274 15.80 30.22 7.86
C HIS A 274 15.87 30.12 9.38
N TRP A 275 16.47 29.03 9.86
CA TRP A 275 16.71 28.74 11.27
C TRP A 275 18.19 28.40 11.47
N GLU A 276 18.80 28.89 12.54
CA GLU A 276 20.21 28.65 12.81
C GLU A 276 20.48 28.30 14.28
N MET A 277 21.66 27.72 14.54
CA MET A 277 22.15 27.46 15.88
C MET A 277 22.95 28.67 16.37
N ASP A 278 22.52 29.30 17.47
CA ASP A 278 23.22 30.42 18.08
C ASP A 278 24.25 29.95 19.12
N SER A 279 25.05 30.89 19.65
CA SER A 279 26.10 30.59 20.64
C SER A 279 25.58 29.96 21.92
N ARG A 280 24.33 30.23 22.31
CA ARG A 280 23.68 29.59 23.46
C ARG A 280 23.42 28.12 23.19
N ALA A 281 22.87 27.79 22.02
CA ALA A 281 22.66 26.41 21.60
C ALA A 281 23.99 25.64 21.42
N GLU A 282 25.02 26.29 20.85
CA GLU A 282 26.37 25.73 20.80
C GLU A 282 26.90 25.44 22.23
N GLY A 283 26.70 26.38 23.16
CA GLY A 283 27.12 26.23 24.56
C GLY A 283 26.52 25.01 25.26
N VAL A 284 25.25 24.66 24.99
CA VAL A 284 24.61 23.44 25.52
C VAL A 284 25.35 22.19 25.02
N LEU A 285 25.62 22.11 23.71
CA LEU A 285 26.32 20.96 23.13
C LEU A 285 27.75 20.82 23.67
N LEU A 286 28.46 21.93 23.82
CA LEU A 286 29.83 21.95 24.38
C LEU A 286 29.84 21.55 25.86
N GLN A 287 28.87 22.02 26.65
CA GLN A 287 28.73 21.64 28.06
C GLN A 287 28.38 20.15 28.23
N MET A 288 27.53 19.60 27.37
CA MET A 288 27.27 18.16 27.38
C MET A 288 28.52 17.39 26.98
N ALA A 289 29.19 17.79 25.90
CA ALA A 289 30.41 17.14 25.44
C ALA A 289 31.54 17.16 26.49
N SER A 290 31.65 18.19 27.33
CA SER A 290 32.66 18.23 28.41
C SER A 290 32.41 17.25 29.55
N LYS A 291 31.17 16.73 29.68
CA LYS A 291 30.83 15.64 30.62
C LYS A 291 31.20 14.26 30.08
N CYS A 292 31.64 14.17 28.83
CA CYS A 292 32.19 12.96 28.25
C CYS A 292 33.50 12.58 28.96
N ARG A 293 33.56 11.36 29.50
CA ARG A 293 34.78 10.81 30.14
C ARG A 293 35.74 10.14 29.16
N SER A 294 35.59 10.37 27.86
CA SER A 294 36.35 9.73 26.77
C SER A 294 37.06 10.77 25.91
N SER A 295 38.18 10.38 25.30
CA SER A 295 38.89 11.21 24.31
C SER A 295 38.16 11.30 22.97
N LYS A 296 37.16 10.45 22.74
CA LYS A 296 36.34 10.42 21.51
C LYS A 296 34.85 10.53 21.85
N LEU A 297 34.13 11.31 21.05
CA LEU A 297 32.68 11.49 21.12
C LEU A 297 32.06 11.35 19.73
N ILE A 298 30.96 10.61 19.66
CA ILE A 298 30.15 10.51 18.44
C ILE A 298 28.92 11.40 18.61
N ILE A 299 28.72 12.33 17.68
CA ILE A 299 27.52 13.18 17.65
C ILE A 299 26.55 12.62 16.63
N ALA A 300 25.44 12.06 17.09
CA ALA A 300 24.43 11.45 16.24
C ALA A 300 23.29 12.45 15.99
N VAL A 301 23.03 12.82 14.74
CA VAL A 301 21.94 13.74 14.40
C VAL A 301 20.81 12.98 13.74
N GLY A 302 19.61 13.05 14.30
CA GLY A 302 18.42 12.50 13.68
C GLY A 302 18.15 13.09 12.28
N ASN A 303 17.59 12.28 11.39
CA ASN A 303 17.32 12.65 9.98
C ASN A 303 15.93 13.26 9.71
N GLY A 304 15.23 13.70 10.76
CA GLY A 304 13.90 14.26 10.73
C GLY A 304 13.88 15.77 10.51
N THR A 305 12.94 16.44 11.17
CA THR A 305 12.64 17.85 10.94
C THR A 305 13.79 18.74 11.44
N ALA A 306 14.20 19.77 10.67
CA ALA A 306 15.31 20.66 11.02
C ALA A 306 16.72 20.02 11.03
N SER A 307 16.84 18.72 10.72
CA SER A 307 18.09 17.95 10.75
C SER A 307 19.23 18.59 9.95
N ARG A 308 18.94 19.07 8.74
CA ARG A 308 19.95 19.73 7.88
C ARG A 308 20.65 20.90 8.58
N MET A 309 19.92 21.74 9.29
CA MET A 309 20.51 22.90 9.96
C MET A 309 21.39 22.48 11.14
N VAL A 310 20.94 21.48 11.91
CA VAL A 310 21.72 20.91 13.02
C VAL A 310 22.99 20.23 12.51
N GLN A 311 22.91 19.45 11.43
CA GLN A 311 24.06 18.79 10.80
C GLN A 311 25.13 19.82 10.35
N CYS A 312 24.71 20.89 9.67
CA CYS A 312 25.63 21.96 9.27
C CYS A 312 26.31 22.64 10.47
N ALA A 313 25.56 22.89 11.54
CA ALA A 313 26.09 23.51 12.76
C ALA A 313 27.09 22.59 13.49
N VAL A 314 26.75 21.31 13.67
CA VAL A 314 27.63 20.31 14.27
C VAL A 314 28.92 20.16 13.44
N ALA A 315 28.81 20.07 12.11
CA ALA A 315 29.98 20.00 11.23
C ALA A 315 30.88 21.25 11.35
N SER A 316 30.28 22.44 11.48
CA SER A 316 31.01 23.69 11.72
C SER A 316 31.75 23.68 13.06
N LEU A 317 31.10 23.23 14.14
CA LEU A 317 31.71 23.10 15.47
C LEU A 317 32.90 22.13 15.46
N ILE A 318 32.75 20.99 14.81
CA ILE A 318 33.84 20.00 14.64
C ILE A 318 35.00 20.62 13.85
N LYS A 319 34.72 21.28 12.72
CA LYS A 319 35.75 21.92 11.87
C LYS A 319 36.52 23.02 12.61
N ARG A 320 35.86 23.74 13.52
CA ARG A 320 36.47 24.77 14.38
C ARG A 320 37.19 24.19 15.60
N ASN A 321 37.22 22.87 15.76
CA ASN A 321 37.78 22.18 16.93
C ASN A 321 37.14 22.64 18.26
N ALA A 322 35.84 22.98 18.24
CA ALA A 322 35.14 23.56 19.38
C ALA A 322 34.99 22.57 20.56
N PHE A 323 35.00 21.27 20.29
CA PHE A 323 34.84 20.20 21.30
C PHE A 323 36.15 19.81 22.02
N SER A 324 37.27 20.49 21.73
CA SER A 324 38.57 20.21 22.36
C SER A 324 38.48 20.22 23.90
N PRO A 325 39.14 19.28 24.62
CA PRO A 325 40.10 18.28 24.12
C PRO A 325 39.48 17.00 23.54
N VAL A 326 38.15 16.90 23.48
CA VAL A 326 37.45 15.70 22.97
C VAL A 326 37.46 15.71 21.44
N SER A 327 37.89 14.60 20.84
CA SER A 327 37.81 14.39 19.40
C SER A 327 36.38 14.00 19.02
N ALA A 328 35.65 14.91 18.39
CA ALA A 328 34.27 14.70 17.96
C ALA A 328 34.18 14.27 16.50
N SER A 329 33.36 13.26 16.22
CA SER A 329 32.91 12.87 14.87
C SER A 329 31.39 12.91 14.82
N PHE A 330 30.78 13.10 13.65
CA PHE A 330 29.32 13.09 13.53
C PHE A 330 28.82 12.01 12.56
N CYS A 331 27.62 11.51 12.83
CA CYS A 331 26.86 10.66 11.92
C CYS A 331 25.40 11.09 11.87
N VAL A 332 24.68 10.64 10.84
CA VAL A 332 23.23 10.83 10.72
C VAL A 332 22.55 9.51 11.05
N ILE A 333 21.52 9.56 11.89
CA ILE A 333 20.77 8.38 12.34
C ILE A 333 19.29 8.51 11.98
N SER A 334 18.64 7.38 11.71
CA SER A 334 17.22 7.38 11.38
C SER A 334 16.36 7.60 12.62
N GLU A 335 15.44 8.57 12.55
CA GLU A 335 14.43 8.86 13.58
C GLU A 335 13.19 7.95 13.51
N CYS A 336 13.14 7.06 12.51
CA CYS A 336 12.09 6.08 12.31
C CYS A 336 11.65 5.40 13.62
N GLY A 337 10.40 5.61 14.02
CA GLY A 337 9.81 5.04 15.24
C GLY A 337 10.32 5.60 16.58
N ALA A 338 11.25 6.57 16.62
CA ALA A 338 11.78 7.10 17.88
C ALA A 338 10.72 7.78 18.75
N SER A 339 9.81 8.53 18.11
CA SER A 339 8.66 9.15 18.78
C SER A 339 7.59 8.16 19.21
N ILE A 340 7.48 7.01 18.53
CA ILE A 340 6.59 5.93 18.94
C ILE A 340 7.18 5.24 20.16
N TYR A 341 8.47 4.89 20.10
CA TYR A 341 9.20 4.32 21.23
C TYR A 341 9.02 5.15 22.49
N SER A 342 9.26 6.46 22.42
CA SER A 342 9.25 7.31 23.62
C SER A 342 7.92 7.33 24.36
N ALA A 343 6.81 7.09 23.64
CA ALA A 343 5.46 7.01 24.17
C ALA A 343 5.05 5.61 24.69
N THR A 344 5.91 4.59 24.53
CA THR A 344 5.61 3.23 25.00
C THR A 344 5.77 3.10 26.51
N GLU A 345 5.04 2.13 27.10
CA GLU A 345 5.22 1.73 28.49
C GLU A 345 6.63 1.19 28.75
N LEU A 346 7.22 0.51 27.76
CA LEU A 346 8.61 0.04 27.83
C LEU A 346 9.59 1.20 28.01
N ALA A 347 9.49 2.25 27.20
CA ALA A 347 10.35 3.42 27.35
C ALA A 347 10.12 4.15 28.67
N ALA A 348 8.88 4.16 29.18
CA ALA A 348 8.58 4.70 30.50
C ALA A 348 9.21 3.87 31.63
N ALA A 349 9.30 2.55 31.48
CA ALA A 349 9.96 1.67 32.43
C ALA A 349 11.49 1.76 32.35
N GLU A 350 12.07 1.88 31.15
CA GLU A 350 13.52 2.03 30.96
C GLU A 350 14.05 3.40 31.41
N LEU A 351 13.24 4.46 31.24
CA LEU A 351 13.64 5.85 31.46
C LEU A 351 12.56 6.62 32.26
N PRO A 352 12.29 6.21 33.52
CA PRO A 352 11.15 6.70 34.30
C PRO A 352 11.22 8.21 34.59
N ASP A 353 12.43 8.73 34.85
CA ASP A 353 12.65 10.11 35.24
C ASP A 353 12.77 11.08 34.05
N LEU A 354 12.71 10.57 32.81
CA LEU A 354 12.86 11.39 31.61
C LEU A 354 11.51 11.73 30.98
N ASP A 355 11.38 12.99 30.54
CA ASP A 355 10.25 13.44 29.72
C ASP A 355 10.16 12.66 28.41
N ILE A 356 8.92 12.47 27.93
CA ILE A 356 8.62 11.75 26.69
C ILE A 356 9.44 12.27 25.49
N ASN A 357 9.74 13.57 25.42
CA ASN A 357 10.49 14.14 24.30
C ASN A 357 12.00 13.92 24.41
N ILE A 358 12.53 13.59 25.60
CA ILE A 358 13.96 13.30 25.80
C ILE A 358 14.27 11.84 25.52
N ARG A 359 13.32 10.94 25.82
CA ARG A 359 13.46 9.50 25.56
C ARG A 359 13.76 9.17 24.10
N SER A 360 13.24 9.97 23.16
CA SER A 360 13.56 9.81 21.72
C SER A 360 15.04 10.04 21.45
N ALA A 361 15.65 11.09 22.01
CA ALA A 361 17.08 11.36 21.88
C ALA A 361 17.94 10.25 22.48
N VAL A 362 17.55 9.68 23.63
CA VAL A 362 18.23 8.51 24.21
C VAL A 362 18.16 7.31 23.26
N SER A 363 17.00 7.05 22.64
CA SER A 363 16.86 5.98 21.64
C SER A 363 17.75 6.22 20.42
N LEU A 364 17.85 7.45 19.92
CA LEU A 364 18.77 7.79 18.83
C LEU A 364 20.23 7.49 19.18
N ALA A 365 20.65 7.76 20.41
CA ALA A 365 21.99 7.45 20.89
C ALA A 365 22.24 5.94 20.94
N ARG A 366 21.30 5.19 21.53
CA ARG A 366 21.37 3.73 21.65
C ARG A 366 21.35 3.02 20.29
N ARG A 367 20.62 3.56 19.30
CA ARG A 367 20.64 3.06 17.92
C ARG A 367 22.02 3.13 17.28
N VAL A 368 22.86 4.10 17.64
CA VAL A 368 24.24 4.16 17.12
C VAL A 368 25.10 3.06 17.72
N ILE A 369 24.89 2.76 19.01
CA ILE A 369 25.65 1.74 19.74
C ILE A 369 25.24 0.34 19.27
N ASP A 370 23.94 0.06 19.23
CA ASP A 370 23.38 -1.22 18.83
C ASP A 370 21.99 -1.06 18.16
N PRO A 371 21.95 -0.88 16.82
CA PRO A 371 20.72 -0.64 16.08
C PRO A 371 19.67 -1.73 16.30
N ILE A 372 20.04 -3.01 16.21
CA ILE A 372 19.07 -4.10 16.22
C ILE A 372 18.36 -4.17 17.58
N SER A 373 19.13 -4.12 18.68
CA SER A 373 18.62 -4.18 20.05
C SER A 373 17.69 -3.01 20.40
N GLU A 374 17.89 -1.85 19.77
CA GLU A 374 17.08 -0.67 20.00
C GLU A 374 15.85 -0.61 19.07
N TYR A 375 15.96 -1.05 17.81
CA TYR A 375 14.84 -1.05 16.87
C TYR A 375 13.80 -2.14 17.16
N VAL A 376 14.19 -3.31 17.72
CA VAL A 376 13.23 -4.38 18.09
C VAL A 376 12.27 -3.97 19.22
N LYS A 377 12.59 -2.90 19.97
CA LYS A 377 11.69 -2.34 20.99
C LYS A 377 10.43 -1.69 20.41
N ILE A 378 10.38 -1.50 19.10
CA ILE A 378 9.28 -0.86 18.38
C ILE A 378 8.65 -1.91 17.46
N ALA A 379 7.32 -1.99 17.46
CA ALA A 379 6.64 -2.88 16.52
C ALA A 379 7.05 -2.54 15.08
N PRO A 380 7.39 -3.52 14.23
CA PRO A 380 8.05 -3.26 12.94
C PRO A 380 7.26 -2.30 12.03
N LYS A 381 5.93 -2.39 12.07
CA LYS A 381 5.04 -1.45 11.36
C LYS A 381 5.22 0.00 11.80
N HIS A 382 5.62 0.27 13.04
CA HIS A 382 5.80 1.63 13.52
C HIS A 382 7.18 2.23 13.20
N LEU A 383 8.07 1.48 12.54
CA LEU A 383 9.35 2.00 12.05
C LEU A 383 9.17 2.96 10.86
N GLY A 384 7.99 3.06 10.25
CA GLY A 384 7.67 4.15 9.30
C GLY A 384 8.57 4.20 8.05
N VAL A 385 9.13 3.06 7.65
CA VAL A 385 10.17 2.98 6.60
C VAL A 385 9.63 3.00 5.16
N GLY A 386 8.45 3.57 4.93
CA GLY A 386 7.92 3.66 3.58
C GLY A 386 6.65 4.49 3.44
N SER A 387 6.41 4.92 2.19
CA SER A 387 5.21 5.67 1.82
C SER A 387 4.00 4.73 1.68
N TYR A 388 2.80 5.22 2.01
CA TYR A 388 1.52 4.50 1.84
C TYR A 388 1.29 3.30 2.78
N GLN A 389 2.03 3.20 3.89
CA GLN A 389 1.89 2.08 4.82
C GLN A 389 0.44 1.86 5.30
N HIS A 390 -0.27 2.96 5.60
CA HIS A 390 -1.68 2.94 6.02
C HIS A 390 -2.68 2.65 4.88
N SER A 391 -2.20 2.40 3.66
CA SER A 391 -3.02 2.06 2.49
C SER A 391 -2.84 0.59 2.07
N LEU A 392 -2.10 -0.19 2.85
CA LEU A 392 -1.86 -1.61 2.63
C LEU A 392 -2.76 -2.46 3.53
N ASN A 393 -2.89 -3.74 3.19
CA ASN A 393 -3.44 -4.73 4.10
C ASN A 393 -2.53 -4.86 5.34
N GLU A 394 -3.02 -4.38 6.48
CA GLU A 394 -2.25 -4.31 7.74
C GLU A 394 -1.77 -5.69 8.20
N LYS A 395 -2.65 -6.70 8.17
CA LYS A 395 -2.30 -8.06 8.60
C LYS A 395 -1.14 -8.63 7.77
N ARG A 396 -1.19 -8.47 6.44
CA ARG A 396 -0.14 -8.98 5.56
C ARG A 396 1.18 -8.24 5.73
N LEU A 397 1.12 -6.93 5.99
CA LEU A 397 2.30 -6.13 6.29
C LEU A 397 2.94 -6.60 7.60
N ASP A 398 2.14 -6.73 8.66
CA ASP A 398 2.61 -7.14 9.99
C ASP A 398 3.27 -8.53 9.93
N GLU A 399 2.60 -9.52 9.32
CA GLU A 399 3.16 -10.87 9.15
C GLU A 399 4.51 -10.87 8.41
N MET A 400 4.65 -10.05 7.35
CA MET A 400 5.90 -9.98 6.59
C MET A 400 7.01 -9.30 7.39
N LEU A 401 6.70 -8.19 8.08
CA LEU A 401 7.71 -7.47 8.85
C LEU A 401 8.19 -8.29 10.06
N ASP A 402 7.31 -9.06 10.70
CA ASP A 402 7.67 -9.99 11.77
C ASP A 402 8.61 -11.10 11.28
N VAL A 403 8.42 -11.59 10.05
CA VAL A 403 9.37 -12.52 9.42
C VAL A 403 10.74 -11.85 9.23
N VAL A 404 10.77 -10.63 8.71
CA VAL A 404 12.04 -9.90 8.49
C VAL A 404 12.78 -9.66 9.79
N VAL A 405 12.09 -9.26 10.85
CA VAL A 405 12.72 -9.02 12.16
C VAL A 405 13.32 -10.31 12.71
N ARG A 406 12.55 -11.42 12.69
CA ARG A 406 13.05 -12.72 13.12
C ARG A 406 14.26 -13.19 12.30
N GLU A 407 14.23 -13.01 10.98
CA GLU A 407 15.38 -13.31 10.11
C GLU A 407 16.61 -12.49 10.50
N CYS A 408 16.45 -11.19 10.72
CA CYS A 408 17.56 -10.30 11.09
C CYS A 408 18.15 -10.69 12.44
N VAL A 409 17.32 -10.84 13.49
CA VAL A 409 17.76 -11.23 14.84
C VAL A 409 18.43 -12.60 14.82
N SER A 410 17.82 -13.59 14.15
CA SER A 410 18.40 -14.94 14.03
C SER A 410 19.72 -14.96 13.28
N SER A 411 19.88 -14.09 12.26
CA SER A 411 21.11 -14.02 11.47
C SER A 411 22.28 -13.38 12.22
N VAL A 412 22.00 -12.38 13.07
CA VAL A 412 23.02 -11.71 13.89
C VAL A 412 23.38 -12.58 15.11
N GLY A 413 22.40 -13.30 15.65
CA GLY A 413 22.54 -14.02 16.90
C GLY A 413 22.39 -13.10 18.11
N VAL A 414 22.17 -13.71 19.28
CA VAL A 414 21.86 -12.99 20.52
C VAL A 414 22.65 -13.62 21.67
N ASP A 415 23.31 -12.80 22.48
CA ASP A 415 23.91 -13.25 23.74
C ASP A 415 22.86 -13.21 24.85
N VAL A 416 22.44 -14.41 25.27
CA VAL A 416 21.35 -14.63 26.23
C VAL A 416 21.63 -14.00 27.60
N ASN A 417 22.89 -13.71 27.93
CA ASN A 417 23.25 -13.11 29.22
C ASN A 417 23.01 -11.60 29.28
N VAL A 418 22.91 -10.94 28.13
CA VAL A 418 22.81 -9.47 28.03
C VAL A 418 21.59 -9.01 27.21
N ALA A 419 20.93 -9.92 26.51
CA ALA A 419 19.80 -9.61 25.66
C ALA A 419 18.60 -9.06 26.44
N SER A 420 17.95 -8.03 25.89
CA SER A 420 16.65 -7.58 26.40
C SER A 420 15.57 -8.61 26.10
N LEU A 421 14.49 -8.57 26.88
CA LEU A 421 13.33 -9.43 26.64
C LEU A 421 12.77 -9.25 25.23
N GLN A 422 12.77 -8.02 24.71
CA GLN A 422 12.27 -7.69 23.37
C GLN A 422 13.12 -8.29 22.25
N LEU A 423 14.42 -8.49 22.49
CA LEU A 423 15.31 -9.14 21.51
C LEU A 423 15.16 -10.67 21.54
N LEU A 424 14.74 -11.24 22.67
CA LEU A 424 14.50 -12.68 22.84
C LEU A 424 13.12 -13.13 22.34
N GLN A 425 12.13 -12.23 22.36
CA GLN A 425 10.80 -12.42 21.77
C GLN A 425 10.86 -12.43 20.25
#